data_AF-A0A529X836-F1
#
_entry.id   AF-A0A529X836-F1
#
_cell.length_a   1.000
_cell.length_b   1.000
_cell.length_c   1.000
_cell.angle_alpha   90.00
_cell.angle_beta   90.00
_cell.angle_gamma   90.00
#
_symmetry.space_group_name_H-M   'P 1'
#
loop_
_entity.id
_entity.type
_entity.pdbx_description
1 polymer ?
#
loop_
_entity_poly.entity_id
_entity_poly.type
_entity_poly.pdbx_seq_one_letter_code
_entity_poly.pdbx_strand_id
1 'polypeptide(L)'
;LILPLLAGQAARWIAPATICGVGLLIAAAGLVWLSRVPAADGALVAPLVLIGIGIALPWGLMDGLAVSVVPKERAGMAVGIFNTTRVASEGVALAVVMAVLSGFTATQLGAQGLASPAEAAPAAQLLVTGNLGGTAQHLPMAGATALIQAYESAFDRLLIVLATITVLTAIIVFLGLRRGSAPEQDIAPLPACQEG
;
A
#
# COMPACT_ATOMS: atom_id res chain seq x y z
N LEU A 1 18.73 0.91 -0.45
CA LEU A 1 19.51 -0.24 -0.96
C LEU A 1 19.92 -1.25 0.14
N ILE A 2 20.22 -0.81 1.37
CA ILE A 2 20.67 -1.71 2.46
C ILE A 2 19.54 -2.62 3.00
N LEU A 3 18.31 -2.12 3.15
CA LEU A 3 17.19 -2.90 3.67
C LEU A 3 16.71 -4.04 2.75
N PRO A 4 16.55 -3.85 1.43
CA PRO A 4 16.21 -4.94 0.51
C PRO A 4 17.24 -6.07 0.50
N LEU A 5 18.53 -5.75 0.69
CA LEU A 5 19.61 -6.73 0.76
C LEU A 5 19.50 -7.59 2.04
N LEU A 6 19.21 -6.96 3.19
CA LEU A 6 18.96 -7.68 4.45
C LEU A 6 17.71 -8.58 4.37
N ALA A 7 16.66 -8.12 3.69
CA ALA A 7 15.46 -8.92 3.42
C ALA A 7 15.79 -10.17 2.58
N GLY A 8 16.58 -10.01 1.50
CA GLY A 8 17.04 -11.12 0.66
C GLY A 8 17.93 -12.12 1.41
N GLN A 9 18.72 -11.67 2.38
CA GLN A 9 19.55 -12.54 3.22
C GLN A 9 18.73 -13.32 4.26
N ALA A 10 17.68 -12.68 4.84
CA ALA A 10 16.76 -13.32 5.77
C ALA A 10 15.82 -14.34 5.08
N ALA A 11 15.47 -14.12 3.81
CA ALA A 11 14.69 -15.04 2.98
C ALA A 11 15.35 -16.41 2.74
N ARG A 12 16.64 -16.55 3.06
CA ARG A 12 17.34 -17.85 3.01
C ARG A 12 16.99 -18.79 4.17
N TRP A 13 16.36 -18.28 5.23
CA TRP A 13 16.11 -19.04 6.47
C TRP A 13 14.64 -19.04 6.91
N ILE A 14 13.79 -18.18 6.35
CA ILE A 14 12.39 -18.01 6.76
C ILE A 14 11.49 -18.14 5.53
N ALA A 15 10.34 -18.81 5.68
CA ALA A 15 9.37 -18.97 4.61
C ALA A 15 8.96 -17.60 4.01
N PRO A 16 8.96 -17.45 2.67
CA PRO A 16 8.57 -16.21 1.98
C PRO A 16 7.23 -15.62 2.45
N ALA A 17 6.27 -16.51 2.77
CA ALA A 17 4.96 -16.15 3.31
C ALA A 17 5.04 -15.32 4.60
N THR A 18 5.92 -15.72 5.52
CA THR A 18 6.04 -15.09 6.84
C THR A 18 6.76 -13.76 6.74
N ILE A 19 7.78 -13.64 5.88
CA ILE A 19 8.49 -12.37 5.66
C ILE A 19 7.55 -11.32 5.07
N CYS A 20 6.79 -11.67 4.02
CA CYS A 20 5.80 -10.77 3.44
C CYS A 20 4.71 -10.39 4.44
N GLY A 21 4.15 -11.36 5.17
CA GLY A 21 3.10 -11.12 6.15
C GLY A 21 3.57 -10.18 7.27
N VAL A 22 4.74 -10.43 7.85
CA VAL A 22 5.31 -9.58 8.92
C VAL A 22 5.63 -8.19 8.40
N GLY A 23 6.22 -8.07 7.20
CA GLY A 23 6.52 -6.77 6.60
C GLY A 23 5.26 -5.92 6.38
N LEU A 24 4.19 -6.52 5.85
CA LEU A 24 2.91 -5.83 5.66
C LEU A 24 2.27 -5.42 7.00
N LEU A 25 2.38 -6.26 8.05
CA LEU A 25 1.89 -5.89 9.39
C LEU A 25 2.71 -4.74 10.01
N ILE A 26 4.03 -4.73 9.81
CA ILE A 26 4.89 -3.60 10.21
C ILE A 26 4.48 -2.32 9.48
N ALA A 27 4.23 -2.39 8.17
CA ALA A 27 3.77 -1.26 7.39
C ALA A 27 2.41 -0.75 7.86
N ALA A 28 1.46 -1.65 8.16
CA ALA A 28 0.15 -1.30 8.71
C ALA A 28 0.28 -0.62 10.09
N ALA A 29 1.16 -1.12 10.96
CA ALA A 29 1.44 -0.48 12.24
C ALA A 29 2.01 0.93 12.06
N GLY A 30 2.91 1.12 11.09
CA GLY A 30 3.44 2.43 10.72
C GLY A 30 2.37 3.40 10.21
N LEU A 31 1.41 2.93 9.40
CA LEU A 31 0.27 3.74 8.93
C LEU A 31 -0.65 4.17 10.09
N VAL A 32 -0.94 3.24 11.01
CA VAL A 32 -1.77 3.50 12.21
C VAL A 32 -1.07 4.42 13.21
N TRP A 33 0.26 4.36 13.26
CA TRP A 33 1.05 5.29 14.06
C TRP A 33 1.06 6.67 13.41
N LEU A 34 1.30 6.75 12.09
CA LEU A 34 1.29 8.00 11.34
C LEU A 34 -0.03 8.75 11.50
N SER A 35 -1.18 8.06 11.50
CA SER A 35 -2.51 8.66 11.64
C SER A 35 -2.84 9.19 13.04
N ARG A 36 -1.92 9.07 14.00
CA ARG A 36 -2.08 9.59 15.36
C ARG A 36 -1.03 10.61 15.75
N VAL A 37 -0.02 10.82 14.91
CA VAL A 37 1.07 11.74 15.19
C VAL A 37 0.70 13.10 14.61
N PRO A 38 0.69 14.17 15.41
CA PRO A 38 0.46 15.51 14.90
C PRO A 38 1.55 15.87 13.88
N ALA A 39 1.20 16.67 12.89
CA ALA A 39 2.13 17.22 11.90
C ALA A 39 3.06 18.27 12.54
N ALA A 40 3.91 17.83 13.47
CA ALA A 40 4.91 18.63 14.16
C ALA A 40 6.33 18.20 13.72
N ASP A 41 7.28 19.14 13.79
CA ASP A 41 8.63 18.96 13.26
C ASP A 41 9.30 17.68 13.79
N GLY A 42 9.55 16.73 12.87
CA GLY A 42 10.30 15.49 13.11
C GLY A 42 9.49 14.29 13.62
N ALA A 43 8.29 14.48 14.16
CA ALA A 43 7.50 13.38 14.74
C ALA A 43 7.03 12.36 13.68
N LEU A 44 6.92 12.79 12.42
CA LEU A 44 6.51 11.96 11.29
C LEU A 44 7.63 11.04 10.77
N VAL A 45 8.89 11.31 11.12
CA VAL A 45 10.04 10.56 10.57
C VAL A 45 9.99 9.10 10.99
N ALA A 46 9.75 8.84 12.29
CA ALA A 46 9.70 7.49 12.83
C ALA A 46 8.63 6.60 12.18
N PRO A 47 7.35 7.00 12.07
CA PRO A 47 6.34 6.19 11.41
C PRO A 47 6.62 6.01 9.91
N LEU A 48 7.14 7.03 9.21
CA LEU A 48 7.52 6.91 7.80
C LEU A 48 8.66 5.90 7.59
N VAL A 49 9.66 5.91 8.47
CA VAL A 49 10.73 4.90 8.47
C VAL A 49 10.16 3.50 8.71
N LEU A 50 9.23 3.35 9.67
CA LEU A 50 8.60 2.06 9.96
C LEU A 50 7.81 1.51 8.76
N ILE A 51 7.06 2.37 8.07
CA ILE A 51 6.37 2.01 6.81
C ILE A 51 7.38 1.54 5.76
N GLY A 52 8.48 2.28 5.58
CA GLY A 52 9.54 1.93 4.64
C GLY A 52 10.19 0.57 4.94
N ILE A 53 10.44 0.27 6.22
CA ILE A 53 10.93 -1.04 6.67
C ILE A 53 9.95 -2.14 6.31
N GLY A 54 8.66 -1.94 6.61
CA GLY A 54 7.61 -2.92 6.36
C GLY A 54 7.44 -3.25 4.88
N ILE A 55 7.44 -2.23 4.00
CA ILE A 55 7.25 -2.40 2.55
C ILE A 55 8.50 -2.98 1.86
N ALA A 56 9.71 -2.67 2.35
CA ALA A 56 10.96 -3.17 1.76
C ALA A 56 11.07 -4.70 1.78
N LEU A 57 10.46 -5.36 2.77
CA LEU A 57 10.47 -6.81 2.94
C LEU A 57 9.71 -7.54 1.78
N PRO A 58 8.41 -7.27 1.52
CA PRO A 58 7.71 -7.80 0.36
C PRO A 58 8.37 -7.43 -0.97
N TRP A 59 8.81 -6.18 -1.13
CA TRP A 59 9.39 -5.70 -2.39
C TRP A 59 10.62 -6.50 -2.81
N GLY A 60 11.57 -6.72 -1.88
CA GLY A 60 12.78 -7.49 -2.18
C GLY A 60 12.50 -8.96 -2.51
N LEU A 61 11.43 -9.53 -1.96
CA LEU A 61 11.06 -10.93 -2.18
C LEU A 61 10.29 -11.13 -3.50
N MET A 62 9.38 -10.22 -3.86
CA MET A 62 8.56 -10.33 -5.07
C MET A 62 9.40 -10.28 -6.35
N ASP A 63 10.37 -9.37 -6.42
CA ASP A 63 11.27 -9.28 -7.59
C ASP A 63 12.09 -10.56 -7.77
N GLY A 64 12.50 -11.22 -6.66
CA GLY A 64 13.21 -12.50 -6.69
C GLY A 64 12.32 -13.68 -7.11
N LEU A 65 11.10 -13.76 -6.58
CA LEU A 65 10.14 -14.82 -6.90
C LEU A 65 9.64 -14.76 -8.35
N ALA A 66 9.44 -13.56 -8.90
CA ALA A 66 8.98 -13.36 -10.27
C ALA A 66 9.96 -13.94 -11.31
N VAL A 67 11.26 -13.90 -11.02
CA VAL A 67 12.31 -14.43 -11.90
C VAL A 67 12.53 -15.93 -11.68
N SER A 68 12.29 -16.44 -10.47
CA SER A 68 12.60 -17.84 -10.12
C SER A 68 11.63 -18.88 -10.67
N VAL A 69 10.44 -18.47 -11.13
CA VAL A 69 9.37 -19.38 -11.61
C VAL A 69 9.32 -19.56 -13.13
N VAL A 70 10.26 -18.95 -13.86
CA VAL A 70 10.31 -19.04 -15.34
C VAL A 70 11.68 -19.51 -15.84
N PRO A 71 11.73 -20.26 -16.97
CA PRO A 71 12.99 -20.62 -17.62
C PRO A 71 13.83 -19.37 -17.91
N LYS A 72 15.17 -19.49 -17.80
CA LYS A 72 16.10 -18.35 -17.91
C LYS A 72 15.99 -17.63 -19.24
N GLU A 73 15.62 -18.35 -20.30
CA GLU A 73 15.44 -17.87 -21.66
C GLU A 73 14.22 -16.93 -21.79
N ARG A 74 13.28 -17.00 -20.84
CA ARG A 74 12.04 -16.20 -20.82
C ARG A 74 11.94 -15.27 -19.60
N ALA A 75 12.97 -15.24 -18.75
CA ALA A 75 13.01 -14.39 -17.56
C ALA A 75 12.77 -12.91 -17.90
N GLY A 76 13.35 -12.41 -19.00
CA GLY A 76 13.14 -11.03 -19.46
C GLY A 76 11.68 -10.72 -19.80
N MET A 77 10.94 -11.66 -20.40
CA MET A 77 9.52 -11.48 -20.73
C MET A 77 8.65 -11.47 -19.47
N ALA A 78 8.91 -12.37 -18.51
CA ALA A 78 8.16 -12.44 -17.26
C ALA A 78 8.36 -11.19 -16.40
N VAL A 79 9.60 -10.72 -16.27
CA VAL A 79 9.94 -9.46 -15.59
C VAL A 79 9.27 -8.26 -16.27
N GLY A 80 9.24 -8.24 -17.60
CA GLY A 80 8.57 -7.19 -18.36
C GLY A 80 7.07 -7.08 -18.04
N ILE A 81 6.36 -8.21 -18.01
CA ILE A 81 4.94 -8.24 -17.63
C ILE A 81 4.76 -7.78 -16.18
N PHE A 82 5.54 -8.33 -15.25
CA PHE A 82 5.46 -7.98 -13.84
C PHE A 82 5.67 -6.48 -13.57
N ASN A 83 6.72 -5.90 -14.16
CA ASN A 83 7.01 -4.47 -14.00
C ASN A 83 5.94 -3.58 -14.62
N THR A 84 5.37 -3.98 -15.77
CA THR A 84 4.30 -3.20 -16.42
C THR A 84 3.04 -3.21 -15.56
N THR A 85 2.63 -4.39 -15.05
CA THR A 85 1.51 -4.50 -14.13
C THR A 85 1.75 -3.69 -12.86
N ARG A 86 2.97 -3.70 -12.31
CA ARG A 86 3.34 -2.90 -11.14
C ARG A 86 3.15 -1.41 -11.39
N VAL A 87 3.77 -0.86 -12.43
CA VAL A 87 3.68 0.58 -12.73
C VAL A 87 2.25 1.00 -13.06
N ALA A 88 1.51 0.17 -13.82
CA ALA A 88 0.10 0.44 -14.09
C ALA A 88 -0.74 0.46 -12.80
N SER A 89 -0.46 -0.46 -11.87
CA SER A 89 -1.16 -0.51 -10.58
C SER A 89 -0.83 0.67 -9.66
N GLU A 90 0.40 1.20 -9.70
CA GLU A 90 0.79 2.39 -8.95
C GLU A 90 -0.02 3.63 -9.38
N GLY A 91 -0.21 3.81 -10.69
CA GLY A 91 -1.05 4.89 -11.22
C GLY A 91 -2.52 4.77 -10.81
N VAL A 92 -3.10 3.57 -10.90
CA VAL A 92 -4.47 3.30 -10.44
C VAL A 92 -4.61 3.52 -8.94
N ALA A 93 -3.64 3.05 -8.15
CA ALA A 93 -3.64 3.23 -6.70
C ALA A 93 -3.63 4.71 -6.31
N LEU A 94 -2.76 5.52 -6.95
CA LEU A 94 -2.70 6.96 -6.69
C LEU A 94 -4.04 7.64 -7.02
N ALA A 95 -4.66 7.31 -8.15
CA ALA A 95 -5.95 7.87 -8.54
C ALA A 95 -7.05 7.54 -7.52
N VAL A 96 -7.11 6.28 -7.05
CA VAL A 96 -8.06 5.84 -6.02
C VAL A 96 -7.80 6.57 -4.69
N VAL A 97 -6.55 6.65 -4.25
CA VAL A 97 -6.18 7.35 -3.00
C VAL A 97 -6.60 8.82 -3.04
N MET A 98 -6.32 9.51 -4.15
CA MET A 98 -6.70 10.92 -4.33
C MET A 98 -8.23 11.11 -4.34
N ALA A 99 -8.96 10.22 -5.00
CA ALA A 99 -10.43 10.27 -5.03
C ALA A 99 -11.04 10.03 -3.64
N VAL A 100 -10.53 9.03 -2.90
CA VAL A 100 -10.98 8.74 -1.52
C VAL A 100 -10.64 9.91 -0.58
N LEU A 101 -9.44 10.47 -0.68
CA LEU A 101 -9.04 11.62 0.13
C LEU A 101 -9.91 12.84 -0.15
N SER A 102 -10.20 13.12 -1.42
CA SER A 102 -11.12 14.20 -1.82
C SER A 102 -12.53 13.96 -1.28
N GLY A 103 -13.02 12.71 -1.33
CA GLY A 103 -14.31 12.34 -0.76
C GLY A 103 -14.37 12.57 0.75
N PHE A 104 -13.39 12.06 1.50
CA PHE A 104 -13.32 12.28 2.95
C PHE A 104 -13.19 13.76 3.31
N THR A 105 -12.39 14.51 2.57
CA THR A 105 -12.24 15.95 2.74
C THR A 105 -13.58 16.64 2.54
N ALA A 106 -14.31 16.37 1.45
CA ALA A 106 -15.64 16.92 1.21
C ALA A 106 -16.62 16.60 2.34
N THR A 107 -16.61 15.36 2.87
CA THR A 107 -17.47 15.00 4.01
C THR A 107 -17.11 15.79 5.28
N GLN A 108 -15.83 16.03 5.52
CA GLN A 108 -15.37 16.79 6.70
C GLN A 108 -15.72 18.28 6.58
N LEU A 109 -15.59 18.88 5.39
CA LEU A 109 -16.02 20.25 5.16
C LEU A 109 -17.52 20.43 5.40
N GLY A 110 -18.35 19.51 4.90
CA GLY A 110 -19.80 19.52 5.15
C GLY A 110 -20.16 19.31 6.62
N ALA A 111 -19.51 18.35 7.30
CA ALA A 111 -19.76 18.04 8.70
C ALA A 111 -19.39 19.20 9.66
N GLN A 112 -18.39 20.01 9.28
CA GLN A 112 -17.98 21.20 10.04
C GLN A 112 -18.78 22.46 9.68
N GLY A 113 -19.76 22.35 8.76
CA GLY A 113 -20.55 23.49 8.28
C GLY A 113 -19.74 24.52 7.49
N LEU A 114 -18.57 24.13 6.98
CA LEU A 114 -17.65 25.03 6.26
C LEU A 114 -18.05 25.22 4.80
N ALA A 115 -18.79 24.27 4.23
CA ALA A 115 -19.24 24.29 2.84
C ALA A 115 -20.67 23.75 2.73
N SER A 116 -21.45 24.30 1.81
CA SER A 116 -22.72 23.67 1.43
C SER A 116 -22.46 22.32 0.72
N PRO A 117 -23.45 21.40 0.67
CA PRO A 117 -23.29 20.13 -0.04
C PRO A 117 -22.88 20.29 -1.51
N ALA A 118 -23.25 21.41 -2.15
CA ALA A 118 -22.90 21.70 -3.54
C ALA A 118 -21.44 22.17 -3.70
N GLU A 119 -20.86 22.83 -2.70
CA GLU A 119 -19.51 23.42 -2.74
C GLU A 119 -18.43 22.50 -2.16
N ALA A 120 -18.83 21.54 -1.32
CA ALA A 120 -17.89 20.66 -0.62
C ALA A 120 -17.00 19.83 -1.56
N ALA A 121 -17.57 19.30 -2.65
CA ALA A 121 -16.84 18.49 -3.62
C ALA A 121 -15.76 19.28 -4.40
N PRO A 122 -16.08 20.41 -5.07
CA PRO A 122 -15.07 21.19 -5.78
C PRO A 122 -14.03 21.79 -4.83
N ALA A 123 -14.43 22.26 -3.64
CA ALA A 123 -13.48 22.78 -2.65
C ALA A 123 -12.51 21.70 -2.14
N ALA A 124 -13.00 20.47 -1.91
CA ALA A 124 -12.15 19.36 -1.50
C ALA A 124 -11.12 18.95 -2.57
N GLN A 125 -11.49 18.97 -3.86
CA GLN A 125 -10.56 18.70 -4.96
C GLN A 125 -9.43 19.74 -5.02
N LEU A 126 -9.77 21.01 -4.85
CA LEU A 126 -8.78 22.09 -4.78
C LEU A 126 -7.87 21.95 -3.56
N LEU A 127 -8.43 21.57 -2.40
CA LEU A 127 -7.66 21.39 -1.18
C LEU A 127 -6.68 20.21 -1.28
N VAL A 128 -7.14 19.07 -1.81
CA VAL A 128 -6.32 17.86 -1.98
C VAL A 128 -5.23 18.05 -3.03
N THR A 129 -5.43 18.94 -4.01
CA THR A 129 -4.38 19.30 -4.99
C THR A 129 -3.44 20.41 -4.49
N GLY A 130 -3.64 20.90 -3.27
CA GLY A 130 -2.81 21.96 -2.67
C GLY A 130 -3.16 23.38 -3.13
N ASN A 131 -4.25 23.56 -3.88
CA ASN A 131 -4.71 24.88 -4.31
C ASN A 131 -5.50 25.59 -3.20
N LEU A 132 -4.78 26.02 -2.16
CA LEU A 132 -5.34 26.76 -1.03
C LEU A 132 -5.98 28.08 -1.48
N GLY A 133 -5.41 28.77 -2.46
CA GLY A 133 -5.96 30.01 -3.01
C GLY A 133 -7.33 29.80 -3.66
N GLY A 134 -7.45 28.81 -4.54
CA GLY A 134 -8.71 28.45 -5.18
C GLY A 134 -9.76 27.94 -4.18
N THR A 135 -9.32 27.23 -3.15
CA THR A 135 -10.21 26.76 -2.07
C THR A 135 -10.75 27.93 -1.24
N ALA A 136 -9.89 28.88 -0.86
CA ALA A 136 -10.30 30.09 -0.12
C ALA A 136 -11.24 30.99 -0.93
N GLN A 137 -11.12 31.02 -2.26
CA GLN A 137 -12.07 31.71 -3.13
C GLN A 137 -13.45 31.04 -3.15
N HIS A 138 -13.50 29.71 -3.09
CA HIS A 138 -14.77 28.97 -3.01
C HIS A 138 -15.39 29.04 -1.61
N LEU A 139 -14.56 29.11 -0.57
CA LEU A 139 -14.99 29.11 0.83
C LEU A 139 -14.37 30.29 1.60
N PRO A 140 -14.77 31.53 1.30
CA PRO A 140 -14.15 32.73 1.87
C PRO A 140 -14.40 32.88 3.38
N MET A 141 -15.42 32.20 3.91
CA MET A 141 -15.74 32.16 5.33
C MET A 141 -15.00 31.05 6.10
N ALA A 142 -14.33 30.13 5.40
CA ALA A 142 -13.57 29.07 6.04
C ALA A 142 -12.15 29.56 6.37
N GLY A 143 -11.80 29.61 7.67
CA GLY A 143 -10.45 29.93 8.09
C GLY A 143 -9.43 28.87 7.66
N ALA A 144 -8.19 29.28 7.39
CA ALA A 144 -7.10 28.38 6.98
C ALA A 144 -6.89 27.22 7.97
N THR A 145 -6.99 27.50 9.28
CA THR A 145 -6.90 26.47 10.33
C THR A 145 -8.01 25.43 10.22
N ALA A 146 -9.24 25.82 9.88
CA ALA A 146 -10.36 24.89 9.74
C ALA A 146 -10.19 24.00 8.50
N LEU A 147 -9.69 24.55 7.39
CA LEU A 147 -9.34 23.79 6.19
C LEU A 147 -8.24 22.76 6.46
N ILE A 148 -7.19 23.15 7.17
CA ILE A 148 -6.10 22.25 7.59
C ILE A 148 -6.64 21.12 8.46
N GLN A 149 -7.47 21.44 9.46
CA GLN A 149 -8.06 20.44 10.35
C GLN A 149 -9.01 19.48 9.62
N ALA A 150 -9.81 19.97 8.66
CA ALA A 150 -10.64 19.12 7.81
C ALA A 150 -9.81 18.16 6.95
N TYR A 151 -8.71 18.66 6.38
CA TYR A 151 -7.76 17.86 5.60
C TYR A 151 -7.02 16.82 6.47
N GLU A 152 -6.48 17.22 7.61
CA GLU A 152 -5.79 16.31 8.56
C GLU A 152 -6.71 15.18 8.99
N SER A 153 -7.95 15.49 9.37
CA SER A 153 -8.93 14.47 9.74
C SER A 153 -9.29 13.52 8.60
N ALA A 154 -9.37 14.03 7.37
CA ALA A 154 -9.59 13.20 6.18
C ALA A 154 -8.37 12.30 5.88
N PHE A 155 -7.17 12.82 6.06
CA PHE A 155 -5.90 12.10 5.89
C PHE A 155 -5.75 10.97 6.92
N ASP A 156 -6.08 11.22 8.19
CA ASP A 156 -6.06 10.19 9.24
C ASP A 156 -7.01 9.02 8.91
N ARG A 157 -8.22 9.34 8.41
CA ARG A 157 -9.18 8.32 7.97
C ARG A 157 -8.65 7.51 6.80
N LEU A 158 -8.04 8.16 5.81
CA LEU A 158 -7.40 7.49 4.68
C LEU A 158 -6.30 6.53 5.15
N LEU A 159 -5.43 6.97 6.07
CA LEU A 159 -4.36 6.13 6.60
C LEU A 159 -4.89 4.87 7.31
N ILE A 160 -5.98 4.99 8.07
CA ILE A 160 -6.64 3.84 8.71
C ILE A 160 -7.26 2.88 7.68
N VAL A 161 -7.87 3.40 6.62
CA VAL A 161 -8.39 2.58 5.51
C VAL A 161 -7.25 1.84 4.82
N LEU A 162 -6.15 2.52 4.50
CA LEU A 162 -4.96 1.91 3.90
C LEU A 162 -4.34 0.86 4.83
N ALA A 163 -4.28 1.13 6.14
CA ALA A 163 -3.80 0.15 7.11
C ALA A 163 -4.67 -1.12 7.12
N THR A 164 -6.00 -0.95 7.07
CA THR A 164 -6.95 -2.07 7.02
C THR A 164 -6.76 -2.91 5.76
N ILE A 165 -6.66 -2.26 4.60
CA ILE A 165 -6.37 -2.92 3.32
C ILE A 165 -5.03 -3.67 3.42
N THR A 166 -3.99 -3.03 3.98
CA THR A 166 -2.66 -3.64 4.14
C THR A 166 -2.70 -4.89 5.02
N VAL A 167 -3.47 -4.89 6.12
CA VAL A 167 -3.67 -6.07 6.97
C VAL A 167 -4.41 -7.18 6.22
N LEU A 168 -5.45 -6.86 5.46
CA LEU A 168 -6.17 -7.83 4.63
C LEU A 168 -5.24 -8.45 3.58
N THR A 169 -4.41 -7.64 2.91
CA THR A 169 -3.39 -8.13 1.99
C THR A 169 -2.39 -9.03 2.70
N ALA A 170 -1.94 -8.69 3.91
CA ALA A 170 -1.04 -9.53 4.70
C ALA A 170 -1.65 -10.91 4.96
N ILE A 171 -2.93 -10.96 5.34
CA ILE A 171 -3.67 -12.22 5.57
C ILE A 171 -3.77 -13.03 4.28
N ILE A 172 -4.18 -12.40 3.17
CA ILE A 172 -4.33 -13.08 1.87
C ILE A 172 -2.99 -13.65 1.40
N VAL A 173 -1.92 -12.86 1.44
CA VAL A 173 -0.58 -13.28 1.03
C VAL A 173 -0.06 -14.41 1.92
N PHE A 174 -0.25 -14.30 3.24
CA PHE A 174 0.16 -15.34 4.18
C PHE A 174 -0.58 -16.66 3.94
N LEU A 175 -1.90 -16.62 3.70
CA LEU A 175 -2.70 -17.82 3.39
C LEU A 175 -2.39 -18.39 2.01
N GLY A 176 -2.22 -17.55 0.99
CA GLY A 176 -1.93 -17.96 -0.38
C GLY A 176 -0.57 -18.63 -0.51
N LEU A 177 0.48 -18.02 0.03
CA LEU A 177 1.84 -18.58 -0.03
C LEU A 177 2.02 -19.84 0.82
N ARG A 178 1.27 -19.98 1.93
CA ARG A 178 1.26 -21.24 2.71
C ARG A 178 0.64 -22.40 1.94
N ARG A 179 -0.41 -22.16 1.14
CA ARG A 179 -1.05 -23.21 0.32
C ARG A 179 -0.15 -23.70 -0.82
N GLY A 180 0.63 -22.82 -1.44
CA GLY A 180 1.60 -23.20 -2.48
C GLY A 180 2.83 -23.96 -1.95
N SER A 181 3.03 -24.03 -0.63
CA SER A 181 4.11 -24.80 0.01
C SER A 181 3.68 -26.19 0.48
N ALA A 182 2.41 -26.59 0.27
CA ALA A 182 1.98 -27.96 0.52
C ALA A 182 2.71 -28.88 -0.48
N PRO A 183 3.22 -30.06 -0.07
CA PRO A 183 4.00 -30.91 -0.95
C PRO A 183 3.14 -31.33 -2.14
N GLU A 184 3.58 -30.97 -3.35
CA GLU A 184 3.17 -31.63 -4.58
C GLU A 184 3.31 -33.14 -4.30
N GLN A 185 2.19 -33.86 -4.22
CA GLN A 185 2.22 -35.30 -4.09
C GLN A 185 2.93 -35.81 -5.34
N ASP A 186 4.12 -36.35 -5.11
CA ASP A 186 4.94 -37.05 -6.09
C ASP A 186 4.02 -38.03 -6.84
N ILE A 187 3.62 -37.64 -8.05
CA ILE A 187 2.84 -38.49 -8.93
C ILE A 187 3.84 -39.54 -9.38
N ALA A 188 3.91 -40.63 -8.59
CA ALA A 188 4.79 -41.75 -8.84
C ALA A 188 4.70 -42.14 -10.33
N PRO A 189 5.84 -42.29 -11.04
CA PRO A 189 5.82 -42.76 -12.41
C PRO A 189 5.09 -44.10 -12.46
N LEU A 190 4.01 -44.18 -13.25
CA LEU A 190 3.35 -45.44 -13.55
C LEU A 190 4.41 -46.42 -14.06
N PRO A 191 4.55 -47.62 -13.48
CA PRO A 191 5.48 -48.61 -13.99
C PRO A 191 5.06 -48.93 -15.43
N ALA A 192 5.95 -48.65 -16.38
CA ALA A 192 5.79 -49.12 -17.74
C ALA A 192 5.68 -50.65 -17.68
N CYS A 193 4.53 -51.18 -18.09
CA CYS A 193 4.37 -52.61 -18.32
C CYS A 193 5.49 -53.06 -19.26
N GLN A 194 6.41 -53.86 -18.75
CA GLN A 194 7.26 -54.68 -19.59
C GLN A 194 6.38 -55.80 -20.14
N GLU A 195 5.89 -55.63 -21.36
CA GLU A 195 5.41 -56.76 -22.17
C GLU A 195 6.62 -57.37 -22.87
N GLY A 196 6.78 -58.69 -22.68
CA GLY A 196 7.87 -59.50 -23.22
C GLY A 196 7.61 -60.04 -24.62
#